data_AF-A0A378MXB1-F1
#
_entry.id   AF-A0A378MXB1-F1
#
_cell.length_a   1.000
_cell.length_b   1.000
_cell.length_c   1.000
_cell.angle_alpha   90.00
_cell.angle_beta   90.00
_cell.angle_gamma   90.00
#
_symmetry.space_group_name_H-M   'P 1'
#
loop_
_entity.id
_entity.type
_entity.pdbx_description
1 polymer ?
#
loop_
_entity_poly.entity_id
_entity_poly.type
_entity_poly.pdbx_seq_one_letter_code
_entity_poly.pdbx_strand_id
1 'polypeptide(L)' 'MTERKVLANAIRFLSMDAVQKANSGHPGAPMGMADIAEVLWRDFFKTQSN' A
#
# COMPACT_ATOMS: atom_id res chain seq x y z
N MET A 1 2.95 8.16 16.02
CA MET A 1 2.87 7.93 14.57
C MET A 1 1.42 8.18 14.16
N THR A 2 1.12 8.80 13.02
CA THR A 2 -0.27 9.04 12.60
C THR A 2 -0.91 7.77 12.04
N GLU A 3 -2.24 7.63 12.16
CA GLU A 3 -2.98 6.46 11.64
C GLU A 3 -2.74 6.24 10.14
N ARG A 4 -2.83 7.31 9.33
CA ARG A 4 -2.52 7.27 7.89
C ARG A 4 -1.14 6.67 7.60
N LYS A 5 -0.13 7.03 8.40
CA LYS A 5 1.24 6.53 8.23
C LYS A 5 1.34 5.03 8.59
N VAL A 6 0.57 4.56 9.56
CA VAL A 6 0.49 3.12 9.89
C VAL A 6 -0.12 2.34 8.73
N LEU A 7 -1.21 2.85 8.14
CA LEU A 7 -1.88 2.21 7.00
C LEU A 7 -1.00 2.19 5.75
N ALA A 8 -0.35 3.31 5.41
CA ALA A 8 0.59 3.35 4.31
C ALA A 8 1.80 2.43 4.56
N ASN A 9 2.28 2.32 5.80
CA ASN A 9 3.33 1.36 6.14
C ASN A 9 2.88 -0.09 6.00
N ALA A 10 1.62 -0.42 6.29
CA ALA A 10 1.10 -1.76 6.05
C ALA A 10 1.20 -2.13 4.56
N ILE A 11 0.88 -1.20 3.65
CA ILE A 11 1.06 -1.40 2.19
C ILE A 11 2.53 -1.66 1.85
N ARG A 12 3.46 -0.89 2.45
CA ARG A 12 4.91 -1.06 2.23
C ARG A 12 5.40 -2.44 2.67
N PHE A 13 5.06 -2.85 3.89
CA PHE A 13 5.50 -4.13 4.45
C PHE A 13 4.92 -5.30 3.65
N LEU A 14 3.62 -5.30 3.35
CA LEU A 14 3.01 -6.35 2.55
C LEU A 14 3.63 -6.45 1.15
N SER A 15 3.94 -5.32 0.52
CA SER A 15 4.59 -5.31 -0.80
C SER A 15 6.01 -5.88 -0.76
N MET A 16 6.80 -5.49 0.26
CA MET A 16 8.15 -6.00 0.44
C MET A 16 8.13 -7.51 0.75
N ASP A 17 7.31 -7.94 1.70
CA ASP A 17 7.23 -9.34 2.13
C ASP A 17 6.74 -10.24 0.99
N ALA A 18 5.76 -9.81 0.21
CA ALA A 18 5.26 -10.57 -0.93
C ALA A 18 6.34 -10.78 -2.01
N VAL A 19 7.07 -9.72 -2.36
CA VAL A 19 8.17 -9.80 -3.34
C VAL A 19 9.31 -10.66 -2.80
N GLN A 20 9.67 -10.50 -1.53
CA GLN A 20 10.71 -11.31 -0.91
C GLN A 20 10.32 -12.79 -0.89
N LYS A 21 9.08 -13.12 -0.53
CA LYS A 21 8.56 -14.49 -0.53
C LYS A 21 8.52 -15.10 -1.94
N ALA A 22 8.24 -14.29 -2.97
CA ALA A 22 8.25 -14.73 -4.36
C ALA A 22 9.68 -14.83 -4.94
N ASN A 23 10.70 -14.32 -4.25
CA ASN A 23 12.07 -14.18 -4.71
C ASN A 23 12.20 -13.49 -6.08
N SER A 24 11.23 -12.63 -6.42
CA SER A 24 11.11 -11.97 -7.71
C SER A 24 10.06 -10.85 -7.66
N GLY A 25 10.31 -9.74 -8.36
CA GLY A 25 9.39 -8.60 -8.46
C GLY A 25 10.03 -7.26 -8.13
N HIS A 26 9.21 -6.19 -8.08
CA HIS A 26 9.66 -4.80 -7.89
C HIS A 26 8.88 -4.13 -6.74
N PRO A 27 9.40 -4.12 -5.50
CA PRO A 27 8.69 -3.58 -4.34
C PRO A 27 8.78 -2.05 -4.26
N GLY A 28 9.73 -1.43 -4.99
CA GLY A 28 10.04 0.00 -4.90
C GLY A 28 8.86 0.90 -5.28
N ALA A 29 8.18 0.62 -6.40
CA ALA A 29 7.04 1.43 -6.82
C ALA A 29 5.83 1.29 -5.85
N PRO A 30 5.41 0.08 -5.44
CA PRO A 30 4.39 -0.09 -4.38
C PRO A 30 4.73 0.65 -3.09
N MET A 31 5.99 0.59 -2.63
CA MET A 31 6.41 1.25 -1.40
C MET A 31 6.44 2.77 -1.51
N GLY A 32 6.87 3.30 -2.67
CA GLY A 32 6.92 4.74 -2.95
C GLY A 32 5.54 5.37 -3.10
N MET A 33 4.57 4.62 -3.63
CA MET A 33 3.20 5.09 -3.84
C MET A 33 2.26 4.87 -2.63
N ALA A 34 2.73 4.27 -1.54
CA ALA A 34 1.87 3.85 -0.44
C ALA A 34 1.06 4.98 0.22
N ASP A 35 1.63 6.17 0.39
CA ASP A 35 0.89 7.31 0.97
C ASP A 35 -0.18 7.84 0.00
N ILE A 36 0.09 7.80 -1.32
CA ILE A 36 -0.88 8.19 -2.36
C ILE A 36 -2.02 7.17 -2.39
N ALA A 37 -1.70 5.89 -2.35
CA ALA A 37 -2.67 4.80 -2.35
C ALA A 37 -3.57 4.86 -1.11
N GLU A 38 -3.03 5.18 0.08
CA GLU A 38 -3.81 5.32 1.31
C GLU A 38 -4.90 6.39 1.19
N VAL A 39 -4.54 7.57 0.67
CA VAL A 39 -5.48 8.68 0.49
C VAL A 39 -6.46 8.39 -0.64
N LEU A 40 -5.97 7.98 -1.82
CA LEU A 40 -6.83 7.72 -2.97
C LEU A 40 -7.90 6.68 -2.63
N TRP A 41 -7.48 5.55 -2.04
CA TRP A 41 -8.37 4.41 -1.83
C TRP A 41 -9.39 4.65 -0.70
N ARG A 42 -9.02 5.40 0.33
CA ARG A 42 -9.91 5.65 1.48
C ARG A 42 -10.79 6.88 1.32
N ASP A 43 -10.26 7.95 0.74
CA ASP A 43 -10.94 9.24 0.73
C ASP A 43 -11.67 9.51 -0.60
N PHE A 44 -11.21 8.93 -1.71
CA PHE A 44 -11.68 9.30 -3.05
C PHE A 44 -12.20 8.14 -3.90
N PHE A 45 -11.75 6.90 -3.64
CA PHE A 45 -12.12 5.76 -4.44
C PHE A 45 -13.50 5.22 -4.03
N LYS A 46 -14.51 5.53 -4.84
CA LYS A 46 -15.87 4.99 -4.66
C LYS A 46 -15.97 3.63 -5.33
N THR A 47 -16.02 2.57 -4.53
CA THR A 47 -16.38 1.23 -5.00
C THR A 47 -17.89 1.03 -4.84
N GLN A 48 -18.55 0.43 -5.84
CA GLN A 48 -19.89 -0.12 -5.63
C GLN A 48 -19.75 -1.40 -4.81
N SER A 49 -20.04 -1.31 -3.51
CA SER A 49 -20.46 -2.48 -2.74
C SER A 49 -21.96 -2.62 -2.96
N ASN A 50 -22.37 -3.66 -3.68
CA ASN A 50 -23.74 -4.17 -3.57
C ASN A 50 -23.96 -4.75 -2.16
#